data_AF-A0A507F9N4-F1
#
_entry.id   AF-A0A507F9N4-F1
#
_cell.length_a   1.000
_cell.length_b   1.000
_cell.length_c   1.000
_cell.angle_alpha   90.00
_cell.angle_beta   90.00
_cell.angle_gamma   90.00
#
_symmetry.space_group_name_H-M   'P 1'
#
loop_
_entity.id
_entity.type
_entity.pdbx_description
1 polymer ?
#
loop_
_entity_poly.entity_id
_entity_poly.type
_entity_poly.pdbx_seq_one_letter_code
_entity_poly.pdbx_strand_id
1 'polypeptide(L)'
;MPLTNFLPGLPGAHVLALGTVTGMVLHTTFVNSLIQYNTLSKSIFGHLQNAQFPPYFAISAAATLFLTYSTFSLAGFSSFESFTDALATNSVNTRAAKEVAGMGVAALASLLNLFWAGPVTTKVMLDRKELVKKNQPVPEEMNRKFSILHGVSSLLNLWVVGAVVTNCFWLSIFTAPKNILGKMTFPYKEVVLGLSWTIFGFEQYLAYRQHVRLADPSLGVPALLRTEITDDEHAKSKAYGRDKSTFEFAANLFGQVITTATLVFDWMPLYWSWASSVLRHYGMNGEREILQSIAFVIISSAIATAVDIPFAMYKQFVIEERYGFNKMDIPLFASDKFKTFILTSVIAAPVVAAMLQIIKWGGDNFFFYVWMFMLMFQITMILLYPTVIAPMFNKFTPLEEGKLKIMIGELAARVHFPLTKVFVIDGSKRSSHSNAYFTGLFKDKRIVLFDTLLQQMTNNEICAVLAHELGHWSSSHIFRTLMLSQIQLFSIFYTFSHFIKSLPMYRAFGFETEPVMIGLVLFTYLNQPMDSIFSFLMHYVSRVHEFQADAYAKKLGYGEDLKSGLIKLNKKNLGNLIPDSWYSAYHYSHPPVVERLEAIGKTE
;
A
#
# COMPACT_ATOMS: atom_id res chain seq x y z
N MET A 1 37.07 -9.00 8.17
CA MET A 1 37.56 -8.08 9.22
C MET A 1 36.97 -8.49 10.56
N PRO A 2 37.72 -8.45 11.68
CA PRO A 2 37.20 -8.82 12.99
C PRO A 2 36.22 -7.77 13.54
N LEU A 3 35.18 -8.23 14.24
CA LEU A 3 34.08 -7.41 14.80
C LEU A 3 34.55 -6.30 15.75
N THR A 4 35.74 -6.46 16.34
CA THR A 4 36.35 -5.53 17.30
C THR A 4 36.72 -4.17 16.68
N ASN A 5 36.87 -4.09 15.36
CA ASN A 5 37.16 -2.83 14.66
C ASN A 5 35.90 -2.01 14.32
N PHE A 6 34.69 -2.54 14.57
CA PHE A 6 33.44 -1.90 14.14
C PHE A 6 32.86 -0.91 15.17
N LEU A 7 33.24 -0.96 16.46
CA LEU A 7 32.52 -0.22 17.52
C LEU A 7 33.37 0.32 18.70
N PRO A 8 34.53 0.97 18.52
CA PRO A 8 35.15 1.68 19.65
C PRO A 8 34.38 2.97 19.98
N GLY A 9 34.00 3.16 21.25
CA GLY A 9 33.50 4.42 21.79
C GLY A 9 31.98 4.66 21.67
N LEU A 10 31.57 5.89 22.00
CA LEU A 10 30.16 6.31 22.05
C LEU A 10 29.36 6.05 20.75
N PRO A 11 29.91 6.26 19.52
CA PRO A 11 29.19 5.95 18.29
C PRO A 11 28.85 4.46 18.14
N GLY A 12 29.75 3.57 18.57
CA GLY A 12 29.53 2.14 18.47
C GLY A 12 28.45 1.67 19.46
N ALA A 13 28.53 2.14 20.70
CA ALA A 13 27.48 1.88 21.69
C ALA A 13 26.11 2.43 21.25
N HIS A 14 26.09 3.60 20.59
CA HIS A 14 24.88 4.19 20.02
C HIS A 14 24.23 3.29 18.96
N VAL A 15 25.00 2.81 17.97
CA VAL A 15 24.48 1.93 16.92
C VAL A 15 23.97 0.60 17.49
N LEU A 16 24.65 0.03 18.49
CA LEU A 16 24.17 -1.18 19.17
C LEU A 16 22.85 -0.95 19.89
N ALA A 17 22.72 0.14 20.64
CA ALA A 17 21.49 0.49 21.33
C ALA A 17 20.35 0.72 20.33
N LEU A 18 20.64 1.40 19.22
CA LEU A 18 19.68 1.69 18.16
C LEU A 18 19.19 0.40 17.51
N GLY A 19 20.09 -0.49 17.09
CA GLY A 19 19.73 -1.79 16.53
C GLY A 19 18.96 -2.67 17.52
N THR A 20 19.33 -2.64 18.79
CA THR A 20 18.65 -3.39 19.86
C THR A 20 17.22 -2.92 20.05
N VAL A 21 16.98 -1.61 20.21
CA VAL A 21 15.63 -1.06 20.38
C VAL A 21 14.80 -1.27 19.12
N THR A 22 15.37 -0.99 17.94
CA THR A 22 14.67 -1.19 16.66
C THR A 22 14.19 -2.62 16.50
N GLY A 23 15.12 -3.59 16.61
CA GLY A 23 14.82 -5.00 16.44
C GLY A 23 13.87 -5.52 17.51
N MET A 24 14.12 -5.18 18.78
CA MET A 24 13.31 -5.66 19.91
C MET A 24 11.87 -5.13 19.84
N VAL A 25 11.68 -3.81 19.63
CA VAL A 25 10.35 -3.21 19.59
C VAL A 25 9.58 -3.71 18.37
N LEU A 26 10.19 -3.74 17.19
CA LEU A 26 9.52 -4.24 15.98
C LEU A 26 9.13 -5.72 16.12
N HIS A 27 10.05 -6.57 16.57
CA HIS A 27 9.79 -7.99 16.74
C HIS A 27 8.75 -8.24 17.84
N THR A 28 8.87 -7.60 19.00
CA THR A 28 7.97 -7.85 20.13
C THR A 28 6.56 -7.37 19.82
N THR A 29 6.40 -6.17 19.26
CA THR A 29 5.10 -5.55 18.97
C THR A 29 4.42 -6.17 17.77
N PHE A 30 5.11 -6.36 16.65
CA PHE A 30 4.48 -6.72 15.37
C PHE A 30 4.58 -8.20 14.99
N VAL A 31 5.47 -8.97 15.63
CA VAL A 31 5.68 -10.38 15.27
C VAL A 31 5.31 -11.28 16.44
N ASN A 32 6.09 -11.22 17.51
CA ASN A 32 6.01 -12.16 18.61
C ASN A 32 4.66 -12.08 19.36
N SER A 33 4.17 -10.87 19.69
CA SER A 33 2.90 -10.75 20.41
C SER A 33 1.69 -11.27 19.61
N LEU A 34 1.69 -11.08 18.29
CA LEU A 34 0.61 -11.58 17.41
C LEU A 34 0.66 -13.10 17.29
N ILE A 35 1.85 -13.68 17.09
CA ILE A 35 2.04 -15.13 17.05
C ILE A 35 1.59 -15.74 18.37
N GLN A 36 2.06 -15.20 19.49
CA GLN A 36 1.68 -15.68 20.82
C GLN A 36 0.16 -15.61 21.06
N TYR A 37 -0.50 -14.52 20.67
CA TYR A 37 -1.94 -14.36 20.85
C TYR A 37 -2.75 -15.38 20.04
N ASN A 38 -2.31 -15.67 18.81
CA ASN A 38 -3.01 -16.58 17.91
C ASN A 38 -2.72 -18.06 18.20
N THR A 39 -1.60 -18.39 18.84
CA THR A 39 -1.14 -19.77 19.04
C THR A 39 -1.30 -20.28 20.47
N LEU A 40 -1.24 -19.40 21.47
CA LEU A 40 -1.28 -19.80 22.87
C LEU A 40 -2.69 -19.66 23.45
N SER A 41 -3.02 -20.54 24.41
CA SER A 41 -4.23 -20.36 25.20
C SER A 41 -4.16 -19.03 25.98
N LYS A 42 -5.32 -18.39 26.21
CA LYS A 42 -5.40 -17.09 26.91
C LYS A 42 -4.66 -17.07 28.26
N SER A 43 -4.63 -18.22 28.96
CA SER A 43 -3.93 -18.36 30.24
C SER A 43 -2.41 -18.34 30.06
N ILE A 44 -1.88 -19.13 29.10
CA ILE A 44 -0.44 -19.22 28.82
C ILE A 44 0.07 -17.90 28.24
N PHE A 45 -0.69 -17.30 27.32
CA PHE A 45 -0.40 -15.99 26.75
C PHE A 45 -0.22 -14.92 27.83
N GLY A 46 -1.19 -14.82 28.76
CA GLY A 46 -1.11 -13.84 29.86
C GLY A 46 0.06 -14.07 30.81
N HIS A 47 0.42 -15.34 31.09
CA HIS A 47 1.59 -15.66 31.90
C HIS A 47 2.90 -15.25 31.21
N LEU A 48 3.01 -15.54 29.91
CA LEU A 48 4.19 -15.21 29.11
C LEU A 48 4.36 -13.69 29.00
N GLN A 49 3.28 -12.95 28.75
CA GLN A 49 3.31 -11.49 28.73
C GLN A 49 3.74 -10.90 30.07
N ASN A 50 3.24 -11.43 31.19
CA ASN A 50 3.61 -10.96 32.52
C ASN A 50 5.11 -11.17 32.83
N ALA A 51 5.73 -12.20 32.26
CA ALA A 51 7.16 -12.45 32.40
C ALA A 51 8.00 -11.63 31.40
N GLN A 52 7.51 -11.43 30.18
CA GLN A 52 8.28 -10.82 29.09
C GLN A 52 8.20 -9.29 29.07
N PHE A 53 7.06 -8.69 29.44
CA PHE A 53 6.86 -7.24 29.33
C PHE A 53 7.71 -6.40 30.29
N PRO A 54 7.91 -6.78 31.57
CA PRO A 54 8.79 -6.02 32.45
C PRO A 54 10.23 -5.87 31.93
N PRO A 55 10.96 -6.94 31.52
CA PRO A 55 12.30 -6.79 30.97
C PRO A 55 12.29 -6.05 29.62
N TYR A 56 11.27 -6.27 28.78
CA TYR A 56 11.10 -5.53 27.52
C TYR A 56 11.01 -4.01 27.75
N PHE A 57 10.11 -3.57 28.64
CA PHE A 57 9.93 -2.15 28.93
C PHE A 57 11.16 -1.55 29.62
N ALA A 58 11.84 -2.32 30.48
CA ALA A 58 13.07 -1.87 31.14
C ALA A 58 14.21 -1.65 30.13
N ILE A 59 14.43 -2.61 29.23
CA ILE A 59 15.44 -2.50 28.16
C ILE A 59 15.08 -1.34 27.23
N SER A 60 13.81 -1.20 26.83
CA SER A 60 13.36 -0.10 25.96
C SER A 60 13.60 1.26 26.59
N ALA A 61 13.26 1.44 27.87
CA ALA A 61 13.49 2.69 28.59
C ALA A 61 14.98 3.00 28.77
N ALA A 62 15.79 2.02 29.18
CA ALA A 62 17.22 2.20 29.35
C ALA A 62 17.91 2.57 28.03
N ALA A 63 17.58 1.86 26.96
CA ALA A 63 18.20 2.07 25.66
C ALA A 63 17.73 3.37 25.00
N THR A 64 16.44 3.75 25.13
CA THR A 64 15.96 5.05 24.62
C THR A 64 16.57 6.23 25.38
N LEU A 65 16.72 6.15 26.71
CA LEU A 65 17.45 7.16 27.50
C LEU A 65 18.91 7.28 27.05
N PHE A 66 19.58 6.14 26.86
CA PHE A 66 20.94 6.13 26.36
C PHE A 66 21.03 6.72 24.94
N LEU A 67 20.07 6.41 24.07
CA LEU A 67 20.00 6.98 22.73
C LEU A 67 19.73 8.49 22.74
N THR A 68 18.91 9.01 23.67
CA THR A 68 18.75 10.45 23.85
C THR A 68 20.09 11.10 24.20
N TYR A 69 20.80 10.56 25.20
CA TYR A 69 22.10 11.08 25.63
C TYR A 69 23.17 11.00 24.54
N SER A 70 23.27 9.86 23.87
CA SER A 70 24.26 9.65 22.82
C SER A 70 23.93 10.44 21.56
N THR A 71 22.66 10.62 21.18
CA THR A 71 22.25 11.53 20.10
C THR A 71 22.63 12.97 20.44
N PHE A 72 22.35 13.42 21.67
CA PHE A 72 22.71 14.76 22.15
C PHE A 72 24.22 15.01 22.03
N SER A 73 25.01 14.03 22.46
CA SER A 73 26.48 14.10 22.43
C SER A 73 27.03 14.05 21.00
N LEU A 74 26.50 13.16 20.15
CA LEU A 74 26.91 13.02 18.75
C LEU A 74 26.49 14.21 17.88
N ALA A 75 25.41 14.90 18.26
CA ALA A 75 24.99 16.15 17.64
C ALA A 75 25.89 17.35 18.00
N GLY A 76 26.85 17.17 18.92
CA GLY A 76 27.81 18.21 19.30
C GLY A 76 27.27 19.25 20.28
N PHE A 77 26.15 18.99 20.95
CA PHE A 77 25.62 19.88 21.98
C PHE A 77 26.48 19.78 23.25
N SER A 78 26.99 20.92 23.72
CA SER A 78 27.85 21.01 24.91
C SER A 78 27.07 21.33 26.19
N SER A 79 25.88 21.93 26.07
CA SER A 79 25.00 22.28 27.19
C SER A 79 23.52 22.22 26.80
N PHE A 80 22.62 22.11 27.78
CA PHE A 80 21.18 22.15 27.53
C PHE A 80 20.74 23.47 26.87
N GLU A 81 21.38 24.59 27.25
CA GLU A 81 21.14 25.91 26.63
C GLU A 81 21.45 25.90 25.13
N SER A 82 22.58 25.29 24.73
CA SER A 82 22.95 25.17 23.30
C SER A 82 21.94 24.36 22.49
N PHE A 83 21.28 23.40 23.13
CA PHE A 83 20.22 22.60 22.53
C PHE A 83 18.91 23.39 22.42
N THR A 84 18.50 24.09 23.48
CA THR A 84 17.26 24.89 23.47
C THR A 84 17.35 26.07 22.51
N ASP A 85 18.53 26.68 22.40
CA ASP A 85 18.78 27.76 21.44
C ASP A 85 18.73 27.24 20.01
N ALA A 86 19.31 26.07 19.73
CA ALA A 86 19.22 25.42 18.43
C ALA A 86 17.77 25.03 18.05
N LEU A 87 16.93 24.67 19.02
CA LEU A 87 15.49 24.45 18.77
C LEU A 87 14.74 25.74 18.43
N ALA A 88 15.14 26.87 19.03
CA ALA A 88 14.45 28.15 18.88
C ALA A 88 14.87 28.94 17.63
N THR A 89 16.14 28.83 17.20
CA THR A 89 16.74 29.76 16.23
C THR A 89 16.67 29.31 14.76
N ASN A 90 16.08 28.15 14.45
CA ASN A 90 15.98 27.63 13.07
C ASN A 90 17.33 27.61 12.30
N SER A 91 18.45 27.44 13.04
CA SER A 91 19.82 27.31 12.53
C SER A 91 20.13 25.92 11.92
N VAL A 92 21.33 25.71 11.38
CA VAL A 92 21.81 24.42 10.84
C VAL A 92 21.68 23.27 11.85
N ASN A 93 21.77 23.56 13.15
CA ASN A 93 21.67 22.56 14.22
C ASN A 93 20.22 22.23 14.63
N THR A 94 19.22 22.95 14.11
CA THR A 94 17.80 22.74 14.46
C THR A 94 17.33 21.32 14.18
N ARG A 95 17.83 20.71 13.10
CA ARG A 95 17.46 19.34 12.75
C ARG A 95 18.02 18.32 13.74
N ALA A 96 19.29 18.47 14.12
CA ALA A 96 19.91 17.64 15.15
C ALA A 96 19.20 17.83 16.50
N ALA A 97 18.80 19.06 16.83
CA ALA A 97 18.03 19.35 18.03
C ALA A 97 16.64 18.70 17.99
N LYS A 98 15.95 18.70 16.84
CA LYS A 98 14.66 17.99 16.67
C LYS A 98 14.79 16.48 16.88
N GLU A 99 15.87 15.85 16.41
CA GLU A 99 16.09 14.41 16.62
C GLU A 99 16.39 14.08 18.08
N VAL A 100 17.19 14.91 18.76
CA VAL A 100 17.42 14.80 20.21
C VAL A 100 16.09 14.92 20.97
N ALA A 101 15.25 15.89 20.60
CA ALA A 101 13.93 16.07 21.20
C ALA A 101 13.02 14.86 20.93
N GLY A 102 13.01 14.34 19.70
CA GLY A 102 12.26 13.13 19.33
C GLY A 102 12.67 11.91 20.15
N MET A 103 13.97 11.69 20.31
CA MET A 103 14.48 10.63 21.19
C MET A 103 14.15 10.87 22.66
N GLY A 104 14.13 12.12 23.13
CA GLY A 104 13.68 12.47 24.48
C GLY A 104 12.20 12.13 24.71
N VAL A 105 11.34 12.42 23.74
CA VAL A 105 9.92 12.02 23.78
C VAL A 105 9.78 10.49 23.78
N ALA A 106 10.59 9.77 22.99
CA ALA A 106 10.60 8.31 22.99
C ALA A 106 11.07 7.72 24.33
N ALA A 107 12.05 8.33 24.98
CA ALA A 107 12.48 7.95 26.33
C ALA A 107 11.36 8.16 27.35
N LEU A 108 10.67 9.30 27.31
CA LEU A 108 9.49 9.56 28.15
C LEU A 108 8.37 8.55 27.89
N ALA A 109 8.07 8.23 26.63
CA ALA A 109 7.08 7.23 26.27
C ALA A 109 7.45 5.84 26.80
N SER A 110 8.71 5.45 26.72
CA SER A 110 9.22 4.20 27.27
C SER A 110 9.14 4.16 28.80
N LEU A 111 9.45 5.26 29.48
CA LEU A 111 9.32 5.39 30.93
C LEU A 111 7.85 5.32 31.39
N LEU A 112 6.94 5.98 30.67
CA LEU A 112 5.50 5.88 30.92
C LEU A 112 5.01 4.44 30.75
N ASN A 113 5.53 3.72 29.77
CA ASN A 113 5.23 2.30 29.59
C ASN A 113 5.76 1.45 30.75
N LEU A 114 7.00 1.68 31.18
CA LEU A 114 7.64 0.93 32.27
C LEU A 114 6.98 1.17 33.63
N PHE A 115 6.72 2.43 33.99
CA PHE A 115 6.31 2.79 35.35
C PHE A 115 4.80 2.95 35.52
N TRP A 116 4.04 3.13 34.43
CA TRP A 116 2.61 3.40 34.52
C TRP A 116 1.76 2.47 33.65
N ALA A 117 1.82 2.58 32.33
CA ALA A 117 0.90 1.87 31.45
C ALA A 117 1.05 0.34 31.57
N GLY A 118 2.28 -0.17 31.63
CA GLY A 118 2.57 -1.60 31.83
C GLY A 118 2.05 -2.14 33.17
N PRO A 119 2.45 -1.57 34.32
CA PRO A 119 1.97 -2.00 35.63
C PRO A 119 0.45 -1.93 35.79
N VAL A 120 -0.20 -0.86 35.32
CA VAL A 120 -1.65 -0.69 35.45
C VAL A 120 -2.40 -1.68 34.55
N THR A 121 -1.94 -1.90 33.31
CA THR A 121 -2.52 -2.91 32.40
C THR A 121 -2.40 -4.32 33.01
N THR A 122 -1.24 -4.64 33.58
CA THR A 122 -0.98 -5.93 34.24
C THR A 122 -1.89 -6.13 35.45
N LYS A 123 -2.10 -5.09 36.26
CA LYS A 123 -3.02 -5.15 37.40
C LYS A 123 -4.45 -5.47 36.96
N VAL A 124 -4.98 -4.78 35.94
CA VAL A 124 -6.32 -5.05 35.40
C VAL A 124 -6.42 -6.48 34.85
N MET A 125 -5.37 -6.98 34.21
CA MET A 125 -5.31 -8.36 33.73
C MET A 125 -5.35 -9.39 34.88
N LEU A 126 -4.61 -9.13 35.97
CA LEU A 126 -4.59 -10.00 37.16
C LEU A 126 -5.93 -9.98 37.91
N ASP A 127 -6.53 -8.81 38.11
CA ASP A 127 -7.84 -8.63 38.74
C ASP A 127 -8.91 -9.41 37.95
N ARG A 128 -8.88 -9.31 36.62
CA ARG A 128 -9.75 -10.09 35.72
C ARG A 128 -9.54 -11.60 35.89
N LYS A 129 -8.29 -12.05 36.02
CA LYS A 129 -7.96 -13.46 36.19
C LYS A 129 -8.47 -14.01 37.53
N GLU A 130 -8.44 -13.21 38.60
CA GLU A 130 -9.02 -13.61 39.87
C GLU A 130 -10.53 -13.82 39.79
N LEU A 131 -11.26 -12.93 39.12
CA LEU A 131 -12.71 -13.07 38.92
C LEU A 131 -13.04 -14.36 38.15
N VAL A 132 -12.30 -14.63 37.08
CA VAL A 132 -12.45 -15.87 36.29
C VAL A 132 -12.13 -17.10 37.15
N LYS A 133 -11.07 -17.07 37.96
CA LYS A 133 -10.72 -18.17 38.88
C LYS A 133 -11.79 -18.40 39.95
N LYS A 134 -12.48 -17.35 40.38
CA LYS A 134 -13.58 -17.38 41.36
C LYS A 134 -14.95 -17.69 40.72
N ASN A 135 -15.02 -18.00 39.41
CA ASN A 135 -16.26 -18.17 38.65
C ASN A 135 -17.24 -16.97 38.75
N GLN A 136 -16.69 -15.76 38.90
CA GLN A 136 -17.47 -14.52 38.93
C GLN A 136 -17.53 -13.87 37.55
N PRO A 137 -18.66 -13.23 37.18
CA PRO A 137 -18.79 -12.53 35.92
C PRO A 137 -17.80 -11.35 35.87
N VAL A 138 -17.12 -11.18 34.73
CA VAL A 138 -16.19 -10.07 34.51
C VAL A 138 -16.99 -8.84 34.04
N PRO A 139 -16.92 -7.69 34.75
CA PRO A 139 -17.62 -6.48 34.34
C PRO A 139 -17.16 -5.99 32.95
N GLU A 140 -18.10 -5.54 32.12
CA GLU A 140 -17.79 -5.04 30.77
C GLU A 140 -16.87 -3.82 30.80
N GLU A 141 -17.03 -2.95 31.81
CA GLU A 141 -16.17 -1.80 32.05
C GLU A 141 -14.70 -2.20 32.25
N MET A 142 -14.42 -3.35 32.85
CA MET A 142 -13.07 -3.86 33.04
C MET A 142 -12.43 -4.25 31.70
N ASN A 143 -13.20 -4.86 30.79
CA ASN A 143 -12.73 -5.18 29.44
C ASN A 143 -12.46 -3.90 28.64
N ARG A 144 -13.34 -2.89 28.75
CA ARG A 144 -13.14 -1.58 28.14
C ARG A 144 -11.88 -0.89 28.67
N LYS A 145 -11.68 -0.91 29.99
CA LYS A 145 -10.50 -0.33 30.65
C LYS A 145 -9.20 -1.02 30.22
N PHE A 146 -9.19 -2.35 30.13
CA PHE A 146 -8.06 -3.10 29.59
C PHE A 146 -7.75 -2.70 28.15
N SER A 147 -8.76 -2.64 27.27
CA SER A 147 -8.59 -2.29 25.87
C SER A 147 -8.00 -0.88 25.71
N ILE A 148 -8.46 0.10 26.49
CA ILE A 148 -7.92 1.46 26.47
C ILE A 148 -6.46 1.48 26.93
N LEU A 149 -6.15 0.87 28.07
CA LEU A 149 -4.78 0.87 28.61
C LEU A 149 -3.78 0.15 27.70
N HIS A 150 -4.20 -0.97 27.12
CA HIS A 150 -3.40 -1.69 26.12
C HIS A 150 -3.18 -0.85 24.85
N GLY A 151 -4.22 -0.13 24.40
CA GLY A 151 -4.13 0.81 23.29
C GLY A 151 -3.15 1.95 23.55
N VAL A 152 -3.20 2.56 24.74
CA VAL A 152 -2.25 3.60 25.17
C VAL A 152 -0.81 3.05 25.17
N SER A 153 -0.59 1.88 25.76
CA SER A 153 0.76 1.27 25.80
C SER A 153 1.31 0.99 24.40
N SER A 154 0.45 0.52 23.50
CA SER A 154 0.79 0.25 22.10
C SER A 154 1.14 1.54 21.33
N LEU A 155 0.38 2.62 21.53
CA LEU A 155 0.67 3.93 20.95
C LEU A 155 2.01 4.50 21.44
N LEU A 156 2.31 4.37 22.73
CA LEU A 156 3.61 4.77 23.29
C LEU A 156 4.77 4.00 22.65
N ASN A 157 4.62 2.69 22.45
CA ASN A 157 5.63 1.88 21.73
C ASN A 157 5.76 2.31 20.26
N LEU A 158 4.65 2.66 19.59
CA LEU A 158 4.69 3.13 18.21
C LEU A 158 5.46 4.46 18.06
N TRP A 159 5.33 5.37 19.02
CA TRP A 159 6.14 6.58 19.07
C TRP A 159 7.64 6.27 19.20
N VAL A 160 8.00 5.27 20.01
CA VAL A 160 9.40 4.81 20.14
C VAL A 160 9.92 4.29 18.80
N VAL A 161 9.13 3.48 18.09
CA VAL A 161 9.49 3.01 16.74
C VAL A 161 9.74 4.20 15.80
N GLY A 162 8.81 5.16 15.77
CA GLY A 162 8.92 6.35 14.93
C GLY A 162 10.21 7.11 15.18
N ALA A 163 10.50 7.46 16.45
CA ALA A 163 11.70 8.20 16.82
C ALA A 163 13.00 7.45 16.52
N VAL A 164 13.01 6.14 16.75
CA VAL A 164 14.19 5.31 16.46
C VAL A 164 14.45 5.23 14.96
N VAL A 165 13.40 5.11 14.15
CA VAL A 165 13.51 5.15 12.68
C VAL A 165 14.00 6.51 12.20
N THR A 166 13.48 7.62 12.71
CA THR A 166 13.99 8.96 12.32
C THR A 166 15.45 9.14 12.73
N ASN A 167 15.84 8.63 13.91
CA ASN A 167 17.22 8.67 14.38
C ASN A 167 18.15 7.83 13.48
N CYS A 168 17.72 6.65 13.01
CA CYS A 168 18.44 5.87 12.00
C CYS A 168 18.68 6.67 10.71
N PHE A 169 17.64 7.37 10.22
CA PHE A 169 17.76 8.24 9.04
C PHE A 169 18.68 9.43 9.28
N TRP A 170 18.62 10.03 10.47
CA TRP A 170 19.50 11.14 10.81
C TRP A 170 20.97 10.71 10.84
N LEU A 171 21.28 9.57 11.43
CA LEU A 171 22.65 9.06 11.48
C LEU A 171 23.20 8.74 10.08
N SER A 172 22.37 8.16 9.21
CA SER A 172 22.79 7.78 7.85
C SER A 172 23.08 9.00 6.97
N ILE A 173 22.45 10.15 7.26
CA ILE A 173 22.59 11.36 6.46
C ILE A 173 23.60 12.36 7.08
N PHE A 174 23.69 12.47 8.43
CA PHE A 174 24.30 13.65 9.07
C PHE A 174 25.47 13.40 10.03
N THR A 175 25.67 12.20 10.60
CA THR A 175 26.77 11.93 11.59
C THR A 175 27.86 10.99 11.10
N ALA A 176 27.79 10.55 9.85
CA ALA A 176 28.93 10.04 9.13
C ALA A 176 30.15 10.96 9.40
N PRO A 177 31.23 10.50 10.08
CA PRO A 177 32.38 11.36 10.33
C PRO A 177 32.85 11.86 8.96
N LYS A 178 32.89 13.17 8.75
CA LYS A 178 33.41 13.79 7.51
C LYS A 178 34.80 13.26 7.13
N ASN A 179 35.53 12.62 8.05
CA ASN A 179 36.84 12.01 7.82
C ASN A 179 36.85 10.49 7.60
N ILE A 180 35.79 9.74 7.94
CA ILE A 180 35.67 8.28 7.67
C ILE A 180 34.78 8.04 6.45
N LEU A 181 33.71 8.83 6.31
CA LEU A 181 32.75 8.78 5.20
C LEU A 181 32.95 9.91 4.16
N GLY A 182 33.84 10.88 4.40
CA GLY A 182 34.20 11.87 3.38
C GLY A 182 34.88 11.30 2.14
N LYS A 183 35.28 10.02 2.17
CA LYS A 183 35.71 9.24 1.00
C LYS A 183 34.67 8.24 0.50
N MET A 184 33.58 8.02 1.24
CA MET A 184 32.49 7.13 0.86
C MET A 184 31.32 7.98 0.39
N THR A 185 31.27 8.28 -0.91
CA THR A 185 30.04 8.71 -1.56
C THR A 185 28.96 7.66 -1.26
N PHE A 186 27.80 8.09 -0.76
CA PHE A 186 26.68 7.16 -0.55
C PHE A 186 26.38 6.43 -1.87
N PRO A 187 26.43 5.09 -1.91
CA PRO A 187 26.35 4.33 -3.15
C PRO A 187 24.89 4.21 -3.60
N TYR A 188 24.30 5.32 -4.06
CA TYR A 188 22.88 5.42 -4.40
C TYR A 188 22.45 4.36 -5.41
N LYS A 189 23.26 4.14 -6.45
CA LYS A 189 22.96 3.18 -7.52
C LYS A 189 22.93 1.75 -6.97
N GLU A 190 23.93 1.36 -6.19
CA GLU A 190 24.05 0.04 -5.58
C GLU A 190 22.95 -0.20 -4.55
N VAL A 191 22.61 0.81 -3.73
CA VAL A 191 21.51 0.73 -2.76
C VAL A 191 20.18 0.56 -3.47
N VAL A 192 19.88 1.37 -4.50
CA VAL A 192 18.66 1.24 -5.29
C VAL A 192 18.57 -0.13 -5.94
N LEU A 193 19.65 -0.62 -6.56
CA LEU A 193 19.69 -1.94 -7.18
C LEU A 193 19.49 -3.05 -6.15
N GLY A 194 20.16 -2.96 -4.99
CA GLY A 194 20.04 -3.93 -3.91
C GLY A 194 18.62 -4.00 -3.35
N LEU A 195 17.99 -2.84 -3.10
CA LEU A 195 16.59 -2.75 -2.66
C LEU A 195 15.64 -3.32 -3.70
N SER A 196 15.80 -2.92 -4.97
CA SER A 196 14.97 -3.37 -6.08
C SER A 196 15.02 -4.89 -6.24
N TRP A 197 16.21 -5.49 -6.26
CA TRP A 197 16.36 -6.95 -6.36
C TRP A 197 15.90 -7.70 -5.11
N THR A 198 16.02 -7.10 -3.92
CA THR A 198 15.51 -7.69 -2.68
C THR A 198 13.99 -7.77 -2.69
N ILE A 199 13.32 -6.67 -3.08
CA ILE A 199 11.86 -6.61 -3.18
C ILE A 199 11.38 -7.56 -4.28
N PHE A 200 12.03 -7.53 -5.45
CA PHE A 200 11.75 -8.48 -6.52
C PHE A 200 11.88 -9.93 -6.03
N GLY A 201 12.99 -10.29 -5.37
CA GLY A 201 13.20 -11.64 -4.85
C GLY A 201 12.12 -12.07 -3.84
N PHE A 202 11.68 -11.14 -2.98
CA PHE A 202 10.60 -11.37 -2.03
C PHE A 202 9.25 -11.62 -2.74
N GLU A 203 8.88 -10.78 -3.70
CA GLU A 203 7.63 -10.94 -4.45
C GLU A 203 7.62 -12.21 -5.31
N GLN A 204 8.75 -12.54 -5.94
CA GLN A 204 8.89 -13.78 -6.70
C GLN A 204 8.85 -15.01 -5.78
N TYR A 205 9.36 -14.92 -4.54
CA TYR A 205 9.20 -15.97 -3.55
C TYR A 205 7.72 -16.19 -3.20
N LEU A 206 6.96 -15.12 -2.95
CA LEU A 206 5.52 -15.23 -2.70
C LEU A 206 4.78 -15.83 -3.90
N ALA A 207 5.07 -15.34 -5.11
CA ALA A 207 4.51 -15.88 -6.34
C ALA A 207 4.88 -17.36 -6.52
N TYR A 208 6.10 -17.78 -6.16
CA TYR A 208 6.54 -19.17 -6.23
C TYR A 208 5.74 -20.08 -5.29
N ARG A 209 5.52 -19.65 -4.05
CA ARG A 209 4.65 -20.38 -3.11
C ARG A 209 3.26 -20.60 -3.68
N GLN A 210 2.69 -19.55 -4.26
CA GLN A 210 1.39 -19.61 -4.92
C GLN A 210 1.40 -20.55 -6.13
N HIS A 211 2.46 -20.51 -6.95
CA HIS A 211 2.61 -21.39 -8.11
C HIS A 211 2.66 -22.87 -7.72
N VAL A 212 3.46 -23.20 -6.70
CA VAL A 212 3.56 -24.57 -6.16
C VAL A 212 2.21 -25.02 -5.62
N ARG A 213 1.50 -24.15 -4.90
CA ARG A 213 0.17 -24.46 -4.36
C ARG A 213 -0.87 -24.70 -5.45
N LEU A 214 -0.82 -23.95 -6.56
CA LEU A 214 -1.67 -24.19 -7.72
C LEU A 214 -1.38 -25.53 -8.41
N ALA A 215 -0.16 -26.04 -8.30
CA ALA A 215 0.24 -27.33 -8.88
C ALA A 215 -0.06 -28.54 -7.97
N ASP A 216 -0.35 -28.33 -6.68
CA ASP A 216 -0.52 -29.40 -5.71
C ASP A 216 -1.80 -30.23 -5.98
N PRO A 217 -1.69 -31.51 -6.38
CA PRO A 217 -2.86 -32.34 -6.71
C PRO A 217 -3.66 -32.76 -5.47
N SER A 218 -3.09 -32.66 -4.26
CA SER A 218 -3.80 -33.01 -3.01
C SER A 218 -4.86 -31.98 -2.64
N LEU A 219 -4.75 -30.76 -3.16
CA LEU A 219 -5.72 -29.69 -2.96
C LEU A 219 -6.89 -29.86 -3.93
N GLY A 220 -7.89 -30.62 -3.49
CA GLY A 220 -9.21 -30.77 -4.13
C GLY A 220 -10.18 -29.62 -3.80
N VAL A 221 -11.43 -29.71 -4.27
CA VAL A 221 -12.44 -28.67 -4.03
C VAL A 221 -12.72 -28.52 -2.52
N PRO A 222 -12.69 -27.29 -1.96
CA PRO A 222 -13.05 -27.04 -0.56
C PRO A 222 -14.43 -27.59 -0.21
N ALA A 223 -14.60 -28.14 1.00
CA ALA A 223 -15.85 -28.79 1.41
C ALA A 223 -17.09 -27.89 1.23
N LEU A 224 -16.95 -26.59 1.51
CA LEU A 224 -18.00 -25.57 1.35
C LEU A 224 -18.45 -25.34 -0.10
N LEU A 225 -17.66 -25.77 -1.09
CA LEU A 225 -17.87 -25.50 -2.51
C LEU A 225 -18.14 -26.77 -3.34
N ARG A 226 -18.06 -27.96 -2.73
CA ARG A 226 -18.19 -29.26 -3.43
C ARG A 226 -19.53 -29.46 -4.14
N THR A 227 -20.60 -28.83 -3.67
CA THR A 227 -21.92 -28.91 -4.30
C THR A 227 -22.06 -28.01 -5.53
N GLU A 228 -21.24 -26.96 -5.62
CA GLU A 228 -21.39 -25.89 -6.62
C GLU A 228 -20.28 -25.89 -7.69
N ILE A 229 -19.11 -26.42 -7.34
CA ILE A 229 -17.92 -26.45 -8.19
C ILE A 229 -17.49 -27.89 -8.40
N THR A 230 -17.39 -28.29 -9.68
CA THR A 230 -16.90 -29.63 -10.05
C THR A 230 -15.39 -29.72 -9.99
N ASP A 231 -14.85 -30.94 -9.89
CA ASP A 231 -13.40 -31.16 -9.92
C ASP A 231 -12.77 -30.66 -11.24
N ASP A 232 -13.47 -30.80 -12.38
CA ASP A 232 -13.02 -30.29 -13.68
C ASP A 232 -12.95 -28.76 -13.71
N GLU A 233 -13.93 -28.07 -13.13
CA GLU A 233 -13.93 -26.61 -13.02
C GLU A 233 -12.81 -26.10 -12.12
N HIS A 234 -12.55 -26.81 -11.01
CA HIS A 234 -11.45 -26.50 -10.13
C HIS A 234 -10.09 -26.75 -10.79
N ALA A 235 -9.93 -27.87 -11.52
CA ALA A 235 -8.74 -28.14 -12.30
C ALA A 235 -8.50 -27.06 -13.37
N LYS A 236 -9.56 -26.59 -14.04
CA LYS A 236 -9.50 -25.49 -15.00
C LYS A 236 -9.09 -24.17 -14.35
N SER A 237 -9.62 -23.84 -13.16
CA SER A 237 -9.21 -22.66 -12.39
C SER A 237 -7.72 -22.72 -11.99
N LYS A 238 -7.24 -23.89 -11.53
CA LYS A 238 -5.82 -24.09 -11.20
C LYS A 238 -4.92 -23.97 -12.42
N ALA A 239 -5.32 -24.54 -13.56
CA ALA A 239 -4.61 -24.40 -14.82
C ALA A 239 -4.52 -22.93 -15.27
N TYR A 240 -5.64 -22.19 -15.20
CA TYR A 240 -5.67 -20.76 -15.52
C TYR A 240 -4.73 -19.96 -14.61
N GLY A 241 -4.83 -20.16 -13.30
CA GLY A 241 -3.94 -19.53 -12.33
C GLY A 241 -2.47 -19.84 -12.58
N ARG A 242 -2.15 -21.08 -12.99
CA ARG A 242 -0.77 -21.52 -13.28
C ARG A 242 -0.22 -20.91 -14.57
N ASP A 243 -1.03 -20.83 -15.62
CA ASP A 243 -0.65 -20.16 -16.87
C ASP A 243 -0.36 -18.68 -16.64
N LYS A 244 -1.22 -17.98 -15.88
CA LYS A 244 -0.99 -16.59 -15.47
C LYS A 244 0.28 -16.46 -14.65
N SER A 245 0.44 -17.29 -13.63
CA SER A 245 1.62 -17.26 -12.76
C SER A 245 2.92 -17.51 -13.54
N THR A 246 2.93 -18.47 -14.48
CA THR A 246 4.10 -18.76 -15.34
C THR A 246 4.48 -17.56 -16.19
N PHE A 247 3.48 -16.93 -16.82
CA PHE A 247 3.67 -15.72 -17.60
C PHE A 247 4.16 -14.55 -16.74
N GLU A 248 3.57 -14.35 -15.56
CA GLU A 248 3.95 -13.29 -14.63
C GLU A 248 5.39 -13.45 -14.14
N PHE A 249 5.89 -14.67 -13.88
CA PHE A 249 7.31 -14.87 -13.58
C PHE A 249 8.23 -14.35 -14.68
N ALA A 250 7.93 -14.70 -15.93
CA ALA A 250 8.74 -14.31 -17.07
C ALA A 250 8.66 -12.79 -17.34
N ALA A 251 7.44 -12.24 -17.31
CA ALA A 251 7.20 -10.81 -17.51
C ALA A 251 7.85 -9.96 -16.41
N ASN A 252 7.72 -10.35 -15.14
CA ASN A 252 8.33 -9.65 -14.01
C ASN A 252 9.86 -9.72 -14.08
N LEU A 253 10.44 -10.88 -14.41
CA LEU A 253 11.88 -11.02 -14.57
C LEU A 253 12.40 -10.14 -15.71
N PHE A 254 11.70 -10.14 -16.85
CA PHE A 254 12.04 -9.25 -17.95
C PHE A 254 11.97 -7.78 -17.53
N GLY A 255 10.90 -7.37 -16.86
CA GLY A 255 10.74 -6.03 -16.30
C GLY A 255 11.89 -5.64 -15.37
N GLN A 256 12.27 -6.53 -14.44
CA GLN A 256 13.37 -6.32 -13.51
C GLN A 256 14.73 -6.19 -14.22
N VAL A 257 14.96 -6.98 -15.27
CA VAL A 257 16.15 -6.87 -16.13
C VAL A 257 16.17 -5.53 -16.86
N ILE A 258 15.04 -5.08 -17.41
CA ILE A 258 14.93 -3.77 -18.06
C ILE A 258 15.17 -2.65 -17.06
N THR A 259 14.55 -2.67 -15.88
CA THR A 259 14.81 -1.68 -14.82
C THR A 259 16.29 -1.66 -14.42
N THR A 260 16.90 -2.83 -14.24
CA THR A 260 18.33 -2.94 -13.93
C THR A 260 19.17 -2.34 -15.07
N ALA A 261 18.85 -2.65 -16.32
CA ALA A 261 19.55 -2.10 -17.48
C ALA A 261 19.38 -0.57 -17.56
N THR A 262 18.18 -0.05 -17.32
CA THR A 262 17.91 1.40 -17.28
C THR A 262 18.79 2.12 -16.27
N LEU A 263 18.98 1.52 -15.08
CA LEU A 263 19.79 2.10 -14.01
C LEU A 263 21.29 1.92 -14.22
N VAL A 264 21.73 0.75 -14.69
CA VAL A 264 23.17 0.44 -14.86
C VAL A 264 23.76 1.12 -16.09
N PHE A 265 23.03 1.12 -17.21
CA PHE A 265 23.47 1.72 -18.47
C PHE A 265 23.03 3.18 -18.66
N ASP A 266 22.49 3.80 -17.61
CA ASP A 266 22.10 5.21 -17.60
C ASP A 266 21.21 5.58 -18.81
N TRP A 267 20.18 4.75 -19.08
CA TRP A 267 19.22 5.05 -20.15
C TRP A 267 18.35 6.27 -19.84
N MET A 268 18.23 6.64 -18.56
CA MET A 268 17.45 7.80 -18.15
C MET A 268 18.08 9.13 -18.65
N PRO A 269 19.41 9.38 -18.51
CA PRO A 269 20.09 10.46 -19.22
C PRO A 269 19.90 10.42 -20.74
N LEU A 270 19.89 9.24 -21.36
CA LEU A 270 19.63 9.12 -22.80
C LEU A 270 18.24 9.64 -23.16
N TYR A 271 17.19 9.24 -22.44
CA TYR A 271 15.82 9.72 -22.69
C TYR A 271 15.70 11.23 -22.42
N TRP A 272 16.39 11.73 -21.40
CA TRP A 272 16.47 13.16 -21.10
C TRP A 272 17.14 13.95 -22.24
N SER A 273 18.18 13.37 -22.85
CA SER A 273 18.85 13.96 -24.02
C SER A 273 17.94 13.97 -25.25
N TRP A 274 17.17 12.92 -25.50
CA TRP A 274 16.18 12.87 -26.58
C TRP A 274 15.11 13.94 -26.41
N ALA A 275 14.59 14.11 -25.18
CA ALA A 275 13.66 15.19 -24.86
C ALA A 275 14.25 16.57 -25.21
N SER A 276 15.52 16.80 -24.89
CA SER A 276 16.20 18.06 -25.26
C SER A 276 16.33 18.24 -26.78
N SER A 277 16.63 17.17 -27.52
CA SER A 277 16.82 17.20 -28.97
C SER A 277 15.51 17.45 -29.72
N VAL A 278 14.39 16.86 -29.25
CA VAL A 278 13.05 17.15 -29.79
C VAL A 278 12.71 18.63 -29.63
N LEU A 279 12.92 19.21 -28.45
CA LEU A 279 12.62 20.63 -28.22
C LEU A 279 13.48 21.55 -29.09
N ARG A 280 14.77 21.25 -29.24
CA ARG A 280 15.68 22.00 -30.12
C ARG A 280 15.24 21.93 -31.58
N HIS A 281 14.77 20.78 -32.05
CA HIS A 281 14.28 20.62 -33.42
C HIS A 281 13.09 21.55 -33.74
N TYR A 282 12.20 21.78 -32.77
CA TYR A 282 11.06 22.70 -32.91
C TYR A 282 11.41 24.17 -32.58
N GLY A 283 12.69 24.53 -32.58
CA GLY A 283 13.14 25.90 -32.34
C GLY A 283 12.94 26.39 -30.90
N MET A 284 12.63 25.50 -29.95
CA MET A 284 12.48 25.84 -28.54
C MET A 284 13.84 25.85 -27.85
N ASN A 285 14.71 26.77 -28.27
CA ASN A 285 16.05 26.94 -27.74
C ASN A 285 16.01 27.68 -26.38
N GLY A 286 16.71 27.14 -25.37
CA GLY A 286 16.83 27.72 -24.02
C GLY A 286 16.54 26.72 -22.89
N GLU A 287 16.79 27.13 -21.64
CA GLU A 287 16.57 26.30 -20.44
C GLU A 287 15.09 26.22 -20.07
N ARG A 288 14.32 25.39 -20.80
CA ARG A 288 12.90 25.14 -20.54
C ARG A 288 12.68 23.79 -19.87
N GLU A 289 13.19 23.65 -18.64
CA GLU A 289 13.15 22.41 -17.87
C GLU A 289 11.75 21.76 -17.78
N ILE A 290 10.68 22.56 -17.66
CA ILE A 290 9.31 22.04 -17.57
C ILE A 290 8.90 21.35 -18.88
N LEU A 291 9.15 21.99 -20.03
CA LEU A 291 8.84 21.38 -21.34
C LEU A 291 9.71 20.14 -21.58
N GLN A 292 10.98 20.17 -21.18
CA GLN A 292 11.86 19.02 -21.28
C GLN A 292 11.39 17.86 -20.41
N SER A 293 10.89 18.15 -19.20
CA SER A 293 10.30 17.16 -18.30
C SER A 293 9.03 16.54 -18.87
N ILE A 294 8.16 17.33 -19.48
CA ILE A 294 6.96 16.81 -20.17
C ILE A 294 7.36 15.90 -21.34
N ALA A 295 8.29 16.36 -22.20
CA ALA A 295 8.79 15.56 -23.30
C ALA A 295 9.46 14.26 -22.81
N PHE A 296 10.24 14.33 -21.73
CA PHE A 296 10.86 13.17 -21.08
C PHE A 296 9.81 12.16 -20.59
N VAL A 297 8.75 12.62 -19.91
CA VAL A 297 7.66 11.75 -19.43
C VAL A 297 6.93 11.08 -20.60
N ILE A 298 6.64 11.82 -21.67
CA ILE A 298 5.96 11.27 -22.85
C ILE A 298 6.84 10.24 -23.58
N ILE A 299 8.12 10.55 -23.80
CA ILE A 299 9.08 9.64 -24.43
C ILE A 299 9.24 8.37 -23.59
N SER A 300 9.42 8.52 -22.28
CA SER A 300 9.55 7.38 -21.35
C SER A 300 8.29 6.51 -21.35
N SER A 301 7.09 7.11 -21.32
CA SER A 301 5.82 6.39 -21.45
C SER A 301 5.66 5.69 -22.80
N ALA A 302 6.13 6.30 -23.90
CA ALA A 302 6.05 5.69 -25.22
C ALA A 302 6.93 4.43 -25.30
N ILE A 303 8.15 4.51 -24.77
CA ILE A 303 9.07 3.36 -24.69
C ILE A 303 8.48 2.27 -23.79
N ALA A 304 8.00 2.63 -22.60
CA ALA A 304 7.38 1.68 -21.67
C ALA A 304 6.15 0.99 -22.30
N THR A 305 5.31 1.74 -23.01
CA THR A 305 4.14 1.20 -23.72
C THR A 305 4.58 0.24 -24.84
N ALA A 306 5.59 0.60 -25.62
CA ALA A 306 6.12 -0.25 -26.68
C ALA A 306 6.67 -1.58 -26.12
N VAL A 307 7.35 -1.54 -24.98
CA VAL A 307 7.86 -2.72 -24.28
C VAL A 307 6.73 -3.58 -23.69
N ASP A 308 5.63 -2.97 -23.20
CA ASP A 308 4.47 -3.68 -22.64
C ASP A 308 3.62 -4.38 -23.71
N ILE A 309 3.53 -3.84 -24.93
CA ILE A 309 2.63 -4.35 -25.99
C ILE A 309 2.76 -5.86 -26.22
N PRO A 310 3.97 -6.46 -26.42
CA PRO A 310 4.10 -7.90 -26.61
C PRO A 310 3.55 -8.74 -25.45
N PHE A 311 3.78 -8.31 -24.22
CA PHE A 311 3.28 -8.99 -23.01
C PHE A 311 1.76 -8.84 -22.89
N ALA A 312 1.23 -7.65 -23.13
CA ALA A 312 -0.21 -7.40 -23.14
C ALA A 312 -0.91 -8.21 -24.23
N MET A 313 -0.32 -8.32 -25.42
CA MET A 313 -0.84 -9.16 -26.51
C MET A 313 -0.81 -10.64 -26.14
N TYR A 314 0.28 -11.14 -25.56
CA TYR A 314 0.34 -12.54 -25.13
C TYR A 314 -0.70 -12.84 -24.05
N LYS A 315 -0.82 -11.97 -23.05
CA LYS A 315 -1.84 -12.11 -22.01
C LYS A 315 -3.25 -12.15 -22.62
N GLN A 316 -3.59 -11.19 -23.48
CA GLN A 316 -4.94 -11.08 -24.05
C GLN A 316 -5.26 -12.18 -25.07
N PHE A 317 -4.40 -12.37 -26.07
CA PHE A 317 -4.70 -13.21 -27.24
C PHE A 317 -4.17 -14.65 -27.12
N VAL A 318 -3.39 -14.97 -26.08
CA VAL A 318 -2.94 -16.35 -25.82
C VAL A 318 -3.52 -16.87 -24.51
N ILE A 319 -3.31 -16.17 -23.39
CA ILE A 319 -3.78 -16.65 -22.08
C ILE A 319 -5.30 -16.48 -21.98
N GLU A 320 -5.82 -15.26 -22.06
CA GLU A 320 -7.26 -15.03 -21.91
C GLU A 320 -8.08 -15.71 -23.03
N GLU A 321 -7.55 -15.79 -24.25
CA GLU A 321 -8.16 -16.54 -25.37
C GLU A 321 -8.26 -18.05 -25.06
N ARG A 322 -7.19 -18.68 -24.55
CA ARG A 322 -7.17 -20.12 -24.20
C ARG A 322 -8.29 -20.51 -23.24
N TYR A 323 -8.65 -19.62 -22.32
CA TYR A 323 -9.70 -19.87 -21.33
C TYR A 323 -11.08 -19.31 -21.75
N GLY A 324 -11.18 -18.70 -22.95
CA GLY A 324 -12.42 -18.18 -23.52
C GLY A 324 -12.85 -16.80 -22.97
N PHE A 325 -11.94 -16.12 -22.26
CA PHE A 325 -12.17 -14.81 -21.65
C PHE A 325 -12.01 -13.65 -22.63
N ASN A 326 -11.11 -13.77 -23.60
CA ASN A 326 -10.92 -12.72 -24.59
C ASN A 326 -12.18 -12.57 -25.48
N LYS A 327 -12.57 -11.31 -25.68
CA LYS A 327 -13.61 -10.88 -26.65
C LYS A 327 -13.12 -9.75 -27.55
N MET A 328 -11.88 -9.30 -27.37
CA MET A 328 -11.27 -8.24 -28.17
C MET A 328 -10.72 -8.80 -29.47
N ASP A 329 -10.86 -8.01 -30.54
CA ASP A 329 -10.07 -8.16 -31.75
C ASP A 329 -8.82 -7.26 -31.71
N ILE A 330 -7.89 -7.47 -32.64
CA ILE A 330 -6.64 -6.70 -32.72
C ILE A 330 -6.91 -5.20 -32.94
N PRO A 331 -7.85 -4.77 -33.83
CA PRO A 331 -8.17 -3.35 -34.01
C PRO A 331 -8.68 -2.67 -32.73
N LEU A 332 -9.59 -3.31 -31.98
CA LEU A 332 -10.08 -2.76 -30.72
C LEU A 332 -8.96 -2.68 -29.69
N PHE A 333 -8.12 -3.71 -29.57
CA PHE A 333 -6.97 -3.71 -28.67
C PHE A 333 -5.98 -2.57 -28.99
N ALA A 334 -5.62 -2.41 -30.26
CA ALA A 334 -4.72 -1.34 -30.71
C ALA A 334 -5.34 0.04 -30.50
N SER A 335 -6.64 0.20 -30.80
CA SER A 335 -7.38 1.44 -30.58
C SER A 335 -7.41 1.82 -29.10
N ASP A 336 -7.67 0.85 -28.20
CA ASP A 336 -7.70 1.08 -26.77
C ASP A 336 -6.32 1.46 -26.23
N LYS A 337 -5.25 0.77 -26.64
CA LYS A 337 -3.86 1.10 -26.26
C LYS A 337 -3.48 2.51 -26.73
N PHE A 338 -3.79 2.85 -27.99
CA PHE A 338 -3.51 4.17 -28.55
C PHE A 338 -4.30 5.28 -27.84
N LYS A 339 -5.61 5.13 -27.68
CA LYS A 339 -6.47 6.09 -26.96
C LYS A 339 -6.00 6.29 -25.53
N THR A 340 -5.64 5.21 -24.83
CA THR A 340 -5.11 5.27 -23.47
C THR A 340 -3.83 6.10 -23.43
N PHE A 341 -2.86 5.80 -24.30
CA PHE A 341 -1.58 6.52 -24.37
C PHE A 341 -1.77 8.03 -24.62
N ILE A 342 -2.63 8.40 -25.59
CA ILE A 342 -2.92 9.80 -25.89
C ILE A 342 -3.60 10.48 -24.71
N LEU A 343 -4.64 9.86 -24.14
CA LEU A 343 -5.38 10.40 -23.00
C LEU A 343 -4.46 10.62 -21.79
N THR A 344 -3.64 9.63 -21.44
CA THR A 344 -2.69 9.77 -20.32
C THR A 344 -1.64 10.83 -20.59
N SER A 345 -1.17 10.98 -21.82
CA SER A 345 -0.19 12.02 -22.19
C SER A 345 -0.80 13.42 -22.09
N VAL A 346 -2.04 13.59 -22.59
CA VAL A 346 -2.78 14.86 -22.52
C VAL A 346 -3.07 15.28 -21.08
N ILE A 347 -3.36 14.33 -20.19
CA ILE A 347 -3.58 14.60 -18.75
C ILE A 347 -2.24 14.83 -18.03
N ALA A 348 -1.21 14.04 -18.31
CA ALA A 348 0.08 14.12 -17.63
C ALA A 348 0.79 15.44 -17.90
N ALA A 349 0.77 15.95 -19.14
CA ALA A 349 1.46 17.18 -19.50
C ALA A 349 1.12 18.40 -18.62
N PRO A 350 -0.16 18.81 -18.45
CA PRO A 350 -0.53 19.92 -17.57
C PRO A 350 -0.29 19.63 -16.09
N VAL A 351 -0.45 18.37 -15.64
CA VAL A 351 -0.21 17.98 -14.25
C VAL A 351 1.26 18.09 -13.89
N VAL A 352 2.15 17.55 -14.74
CA VAL A 352 3.60 17.68 -14.59
C VAL A 352 4.00 19.15 -14.64
N ALA A 353 3.47 19.93 -15.58
CA ALA A 353 3.75 21.36 -15.67
C ALA A 353 3.40 22.10 -14.37
N ALA A 354 2.17 21.92 -13.89
CA ALA A 354 1.68 22.56 -12.67
C ALA A 354 2.48 22.10 -11.43
N MET A 355 2.71 20.80 -11.29
CA MET A 355 3.49 20.26 -10.18
C MET A 355 4.89 20.83 -10.13
N LEU A 356 5.63 20.80 -11.25
CA LEU A 356 6.99 21.34 -11.31
C LEU A 356 7.01 22.86 -11.06
N GLN A 357 6.01 23.58 -11.56
CA GLN A 357 5.88 25.00 -11.31
C GLN A 357 5.62 25.32 -9.83
N ILE A 358 4.77 24.53 -9.16
CA ILE A 358 4.51 24.64 -7.72
C ILE A 358 5.79 24.32 -6.93
N ILE A 359 6.58 23.33 -7.34
CA ILE A 359 7.86 23.01 -6.68
C ILE A 359 8.80 24.22 -6.75
N LYS A 360 8.90 24.88 -7.91
CA LYS A 360 9.73 26.07 -8.10
C LYS A 360 9.24 27.27 -7.27
N TRP A 361 7.93 27.43 -7.11
CA TRP A 361 7.34 28.54 -6.34
C TRP A 361 7.30 28.30 -4.83
N GLY A 362 7.14 27.05 -4.40
CA GLY A 362 6.79 26.69 -3.03
C GLY A 362 7.91 26.80 -2.01
N GLY A 363 9.15 27.07 -2.44
CA GLY A 363 10.31 27.16 -1.56
C GLY A 363 10.49 25.90 -0.70
N ASP A 364 10.89 26.04 0.56
CA ASP A 364 11.12 24.88 1.44
C ASP A 364 9.82 24.15 1.85
N ASN A 365 8.65 24.76 1.65
CA ASN A 365 7.34 24.18 1.96
C ASN A 365 6.62 23.62 0.73
N PHE A 366 7.32 23.46 -0.40
CA PHE A 366 6.70 23.03 -1.66
C PHE A 366 5.92 21.72 -1.53
N PHE A 367 6.37 20.80 -0.67
CA PHE A 367 5.77 19.47 -0.48
C PHE A 367 4.29 19.57 -0.08
N PHE A 368 3.93 20.56 0.73
CA PHE A 368 2.55 20.78 1.17
C PHE A 368 1.68 21.30 0.01
N TYR A 369 2.18 22.25 -0.78
CA TYR A 369 1.45 22.81 -1.90
C TYR A 369 1.26 21.79 -3.03
N VAL A 370 2.29 20.98 -3.32
CA VAL A 370 2.18 19.87 -4.28
C VAL A 370 1.18 18.83 -3.77
N TRP A 371 1.24 18.45 -2.50
CA TRP A 371 0.28 17.53 -1.90
C TRP A 371 -1.17 18.05 -2.04
N MET A 372 -1.42 19.32 -1.70
CA MET A 372 -2.74 19.94 -1.88
C MET A 372 -3.20 19.94 -3.33
N PHE A 373 -2.30 20.29 -4.26
CA PHE A 373 -2.59 20.24 -5.70
C PHE A 373 -2.95 18.81 -6.15
N MET A 374 -2.19 17.80 -5.72
CA MET A 374 -2.44 16.41 -6.06
C MET A 374 -3.74 15.88 -5.45
N LEU A 375 -4.10 16.30 -4.24
CA LEU A 375 -5.41 16.00 -3.63
C LEU A 375 -6.55 16.57 -4.47
N MET A 376 -6.46 17.85 -4.86
CA MET A 376 -7.48 18.48 -5.71
C MET A 376 -7.57 17.82 -7.08
N PHE A 377 -6.43 17.49 -7.68
CA PHE A 377 -6.38 16.73 -8.93
C PHE A 377 -7.01 15.34 -8.77
N GLN A 378 -6.70 14.61 -7.69
CA GLN A 378 -7.26 13.28 -7.43
C GLN A 378 -8.79 13.32 -7.25
N ILE A 379 -9.32 14.28 -6.47
CA ILE A 379 -10.77 14.47 -6.32
C ILE A 379 -11.41 14.78 -7.68
N THR A 380 -10.76 15.64 -8.48
CA THR A 380 -11.21 15.97 -9.84
C THR A 380 -11.23 14.73 -10.73
N MET A 381 -10.21 13.88 -10.67
CA MET A 381 -10.15 12.64 -11.44
C MET A 381 -11.19 11.60 -10.99
N ILE A 382 -11.47 11.49 -9.69
CA ILE A 382 -12.55 10.64 -9.17
C ILE A 382 -13.91 11.06 -9.76
N LEU A 383 -14.10 12.36 -10.00
CA LEU A 383 -15.31 12.92 -10.61
C LEU A 383 -15.36 12.76 -12.14
N LEU A 384 -14.25 13.04 -12.82
CA LEU A 384 -14.15 13.02 -14.27
C LEU A 384 -14.06 11.61 -14.85
N TYR A 385 -13.45 10.66 -14.13
CA TYR A 385 -13.26 9.30 -14.63
C TYR A 385 -14.57 8.63 -15.09
N PRO A 386 -15.60 8.48 -14.24
CA PRO A 386 -16.84 7.80 -14.63
C PRO A 386 -17.69 8.58 -15.64
N THR A 387 -17.53 9.91 -15.72
CA THR A 387 -18.41 10.79 -16.50
C THR A 387 -17.85 11.17 -17.87
N VAL A 388 -16.52 11.22 -17.99
CA VAL A 388 -15.82 11.68 -19.20
C VAL A 388 -14.91 10.59 -19.74
N ILE A 389 -14.09 9.95 -18.89
CA ILE A 389 -13.05 9.03 -19.35
C ILE A 389 -13.63 7.64 -19.68
N ALA A 390 -14.33 7.01 -18.75
CA ALA A 390 -14.87 5.66 -18.95
C ALA A 390 -15.80 5.57 -20.19
N PRO A 391 -16.67 6.57 -20.48
CA PRO A 391 -17.49 6.60 -21.70
C PRO A 391 -16.71 6.69 -23.01
N MET A 392 -15.43 7.08 -23.01
CA MET A 392 -14.58 7.05 -24.23
C MET A 392 -14.21 5.62 -24.65
N PHE A 393 -14.27 4.67 -23.71
CA PHE A 393 -13.91 3.27 -23.91
C PHE A 393 -15.12 2.35 -23.98
N ASN A 394 -16.13 2.59 -23.15
CA ASN A 394 -17.30 1.72 -23.00
C ASN A 394 -18.59 2.49 -23.22
N LYS A 395 -19.60 1.80 -23.74
CA LYS A 395 -20.96 2.33 -23.87
C LYS A 395 -21.70 2.13 -22.56
N PHE A 396 -22.29 3.22 -22.06
CA PHE A 396 -23.17 3.20 -20.90
C PHE A 396 -24.61 3.39 -21.37
N THR A 397 -25.46 2.39 -21.12
CA THR A 397 -26.90 2.45 -21.42
C THR A 397 -27.71 2.41 -20.13
N PRO A 398 -28.81 3.17 -20.00
CA PRO A 398 -29.69 3.03 -18.84
C PRO A 398 -30.19 1.59 -18.69
N LEU A 399 -30.33 1.12 -17.45
CA LEU A 399 -30.96 -0.17 -17.18
C LEU A 399 -32.42 -0.15 -17.64
N GLU A 400 -32.81 -1.18 -18.38
CA GLU A 400 -34.17 -1.37 -18.88
C GLU A 400 -35.20 -1.42 -17.75
N GLU A 401 -36.43 -0.98 -18.05
CA GLU A 401 -37.53 -1.10 -17.09
C GLU A 401 -37.86 -2.58 -16.87
N GLY A 402 -37.96 -2.97 -15.60
CA GLY A 402 -38.24 -4.36 -15.24
C GLY A 402 -38.05 -4.66 -13.77
N LYS A 403 -38.24 -5.93 -13.41
CA LYS A 403 -38.19 -6.41 -12.02
C LYS A 403 -36.88 -6.04 -11.32
N LEU A 404 -35.74 -6.18 -12.00
CA LEU A 404 -34.43 -5.86 -11.42
C LEU A 404 -34.32 -4.38 -11.03
N LYS A 405 -34.75 -3.47 -11.91
CA LYS A 405 -34.68 -2.02 -11.65
C LYS A 405 -35.53 -1.61 -10.45
N ILE A 406 -36.71 -2.19 -10.31
CA ILE A 406 -37.60 -1.99 -9.15
C ILE A 406 -36.91 -2.46 -7.87
N MET A 407 -36.37 -3.69 -7.86
CA MET A 407 -35.68 -4.25 -6.70
C MET A 407 -34.47 -3.41 -6.27
N ILE A 408 -33.69 -2.90 -7.24
CA ILE A 408 -32.56 -1.99 -6.96
C ILE A 408 -33.07 -0.67 -6.35
N GLY A 409 -34.16 -0.12 -6.87
CA GLY A 409 -34.79 1.09 -6.34
C GLY A 409 -35.27 0.91 -4.89
N GLU A 410 -35.93 -0.21 -4.60
CA GLU A 410 -36.38 -0.57 -3.24
C GLU A 410 -35.21 -0.75 -2.27
N LEU A 411 -34.15 -1.45 -2.70
CA LEU A 411 -32.94 -1.63 -1.89
C LEU A 411 -32.27 -0.29 -1.59
N ALA A 412 -32.10 0.57 -2.60
CA ALA A 412 -31.51 1.89 -2.44
C ALA A 412 -32.35 2.76 -1.50
N ALA A 413 -33.68 2.74 -1.64
CA ALA A 413 -34.59 3.46 -0.77
C ALA A 413 -34.51 2.97 0.69
N ARG A 414 -34.46 1.65 0.90
CA ARG A 414 -34.36 1.02 2.23
C ARG A 414 -33.12 1.46 3.00
N VAL A 415 -32.01 1.71 2.31
CA VAL A 415 -30.75 2.15 2.94
C VAL A 415 -30.48 3.65 2.78
N HIS A 416 -31.47 4.41 2.30
CA HIS A 416 -31.37 5.85 2.04
C HIS A 416 -30.19 6.24 1.11
N PHE A 417 -29.86 5.36 0.17
CA PHE A 417 -28.86 5.65 -0.85
C PHE A 417 -29.46 6.61 -1.89
N PRO A 418 -28.81 7.77 -2.18
CA PRO A 418 -29.35 8.78 -3.09
C PRO A 418 -29.15 8.38 -4.56
N LEU A 419 -29.80 7.29 -4.96
CA LEU A 419 -29.74 6.73 -6.31
C LEU A 419 -30.40 7.68 -7.31
N THR A 420 -29.66 8.10 -8.34
CA THR A 420 -30.20 8.89 -9.45
C THR A 420 -30.45 8.04 -10.68
N LYS A 421 -29.48 7.20 -11.06
CA LYS A 421 -29.55 6.37 -12.28
C LYS A 421 -28.82 5.04 -12.11
N VAL A 422 -29.32 4.03 -12.83
CA VAL A 422 -28.66 2.73 -12.98
C VAL A 422 -28.27 2.56 -14.44
N PHE A 423 -27.01 2.26 -14.69
CA PHE A 423 -26.44 2.04 -16.01
C PHE A 423 -25.94 0.61 -16.17
N VAL A 424 -25.95 0.15 -17.41
CA VAL A 424 -25.31 -1.08 -17.88
C VAL A 424 -24.13 -0.68 -18.75
N ILE A 425 -22.96 -1.28 -18.49
CA ILE A 425 -21.74 -1.11 -19.28
C ILE A 425 -21.52 -2.35 -20.17
N ASP A 426 -21.10 -2.14 -21.42
CA ASP A 426 -20.82 -3.20 -22.41
C ASP A 426 -19.47 -3.90 -22.17
N GLY A 427 -19.27 -4.43 -20.96
CA GLY A 427 -18.04 -5.13 -20.55
C GLY A 427 -17.74 -6.35 -21.43
N SER A 428 -18.78 -7.03 -21.92
CA SER A 428 -18.69 -8.18 -22.82
C SER A 428 -17.92 -7.90 -24.12
N LYS A 429 -17.80 -6.64 -24.54
CA LYS A 429 -17.01 -6.25 -25.72
C LYS A 429 -15.51 -6.53 -25.53
N ARG A 430 -15.03 -6.58 -24.29
CA ARG A 430 -13.60 -6.76 -23.96
C ARG A 430 -13.32 -8.10 -23.31
N SER A 431 -14.20 -8.52 -22.40
CA SER A 431 -14.01 -9.75 -21.64
C SER A 431 -15.33 -10.31 -21.15
N SER A 432 -15.38 -11.63 -20.91
CA SER A 432 -16.51 -12.27 -20.24
C SER A 432 -16.49 -12.15 -18.70
N HIS A 433 -15.53 -11.41 -18.13
CA HIS A 433 -15.50 -11.10 -16.69
C HIS A 433 -16.67 -10.21 -16.27
N SER A 434 -17.18 -10.47 -15.05
CA SER A 434 -18.33 -9.78 -14.47
C SER A 434 -17.94 -8.91 -13.29
N ASN A 435 -18.58 -7.74 -13.18
CA ASN A 435 -18.39 -6.81 -12.06
C ASN A 435 -19.60 -5.87 -11.88
N ALA A 436 -19.66 -5.18 -10.74
CA ALA A 436 -20.57 -4.07 -10.47
C ALA A 436 -19.84 -3.02 -9.63
N TYR A 437 -20.23 -1.77 -9.76
CA TYR A 437 -19.72 -0.70 -8.89
C TYR A 437 -20.72 0.45 -8.82
N PHE A 438 -20.56 1.32 -7.82
CA PHE A 438 -21.25 2.61 -7.79
C PHE A 438 -20.28 3.76 -8.00
N THR A 439 -20.82 4.90 -8.42
CA THR A 439 -20.05 6.11 -8.69
C THR A 439 -20.83 7.38 -8.35
N GLY A 440 -20.15 8.52 -8.36
CA GLY A 440 -20.71 9.84 -8.11
C GLY A 440 -20.48 10.38 -6.70
N LEU A 441 -20.53 11.71 -6.55
CA LEU A 441 -20.32 12.41 -5.28
C LEU A 441 -21.64 12.91 -4.68
N PHE A 442 -21.65 13.04 -3.35
CA PHE A 442 -22.78 13.57 -2.59
C PHE A 442 -24.12 12.91 -2.99
N LYS A 443 -25.06 13.72 -3.48
CA LYS A 443 -26.46 13.35 -3.78
C LYS A 443 -26.68 12.80 -5.20
N ASP A 444 -25.68 12.83 -6.08
CA ASP A 444 -25.78 12.21 -7.42
C ASP A 444 -25.00 10.90 -7.43
N LYS A 445 -25.63 9.82 -6.95
CA LYS A 445 -25.04 8.47 -6.95
C LYS A 445 -25.63 7.62 -8.06
N ARG A 446 -24.76 6.93 -8.80
CA ARG A 446 -25.11 6.07 -9.93
C ARG A 446 -24.61 4.65 -9.67
N ILE A 447 -25.39 3.66 -10.07
CA ILE A 447 -24.97 2.26 -10.07
C ILE A 447 -24.61 1.87 -11.50
N VAL A 448 -23.50 1.16 -11.68
CA VAL A 448 -23.05 0.62 -12.96
C VAL A 448 -22.93 -0.90 -12.85
N LEU A 449 -23.65 -1.61 -13.71
CA LEU A 449 -23.65 -3.07 -13.80
C LEU A 449 -23.01 -3.52 -15.11
N PHE A 450 -22.16 -4.55 -15.07
CA PHE A 450 -21.67 -5.15 -16.30
C PHE A 450 -22.77 -5.99 -16.95
N ASP A 451 -22.88 -5.93 -18.27
CA ASP A 451 -23.79 -6.79 -19.04
C ASP A 451 -23.55 -8.29 -18.80
N THR A 452 -22.29 -8.69 -18.65
CA THR A 452 -21.87 -10.05 -18.28
C THR A 452 -22.43 -10.48 -16.93
N LEU A 453 -22.53 -9.58 -15.95
CA LEU A 453 -23.12 -9.84 -14.64
C LEU A 453 -24.62 -10.15 -14.77
N LEU A 454 -25.33 -9.35 -15.57
CA LEU A 454 -26.77 -9.52 -15.82
C LEU A 454 -27.10 -10.86 -16.51
N GLN A 455 -26.19 -11.35 -17.35
CA GLN A 455 -26.35 -12.64 -18.04
C GLN A 455 -26.06 -13.85 -17.15
N GLN A 456 -25.29 -13.67 -16.08
CA GLN A 456 -24.76 -14.78 -15.27
C GLN A 456 -25.48 -14.97 -13.94
N MET A 457 -26.26 -13.99 -13.50
CA MET A 457 -26.87 -13.95 -12.17
C MET A 457 -28.37 -13.72 -12.20
N THR A 458 -29.04 -14.23 -11.18
CA THR A 458 -30.44 -13.90 -10.91
C THR A 458 -30.58 -12.50 -10.30
N ASN A 459 -31.78 -11.93 -10.36
CA ASN A 459 -32.03 -10.59 -9.80
C ASN A 459 -31.71 -10.50 -8.29
N ASN A 460 -31.97 -11.57 -7.53
CA ASN A 460 -31.67 -11.61 -6.09
C ASN A 460 -30.16 -11.57 -5.83
N GLU A 461 -29.39 -12.34 -6.59
CA GLU A 461 -27.92 -12.36 -6.49
C GLU A 461 -27.32 -11.01 -6.89
N ILE A 462 -27.84 -10.36 -7.93
CA ILE A 462 -27.43 -9.00 -8.30
C ILE A 462 -27.74 -8.01 -7.17
N CYS A 463 -28.93 -8.10 -6.57
CA CYS A 463 -29.29 -7.27 -5.42
C CYS A 463 -28.41 -7.54 -4.20
N ALA A 464 -27.97 -8.78 -3.99
CA ALA A 464 -27.05 -9.15 -2.91
C ALA A 464 -25.64 -8.56 -3.13
N VAL A 465 -25.11 -8.64 -4.35
CA VAL A 465 -23.86 -7.98 -4.73
C VAL A 465 -23.99 -6.46 -4.55
N LEU A 466 -25.11 -5.87 -4.96
CA LEU A 466 -25.35 -4.44 -4.72
C LEU A 466 -25.51 -4.10 -3.24
N ALA A 467 -26.09 -4.97 -2.43
CA ALA A 467 -26.16 -4.77 -0.98
C ALA A 467 -24.75 -4.74 -0.36
N HIS A 468 -23.83 -5.57 -0.86
CA HIS A 468 -22.40 -5.52 -0.50
C HIS A 468 -21.76 -4.21 -0.94
N GLU A 469 -21.94 -3.78 -2.19
CA GLU A 469 -21.44 -2.48 -2.69
C GLU A 469 -21.96 -1.30 -1.84
N LEU A 470 -23.25 -1.31 -1.48
CA LEU A 470 -23.85 -0.32 -0.61
C LEU A 470 -23.31 -0.38 0.83
N GLY A 471 -22.79 -1.52 1.27
CA GLY A 471 -22.04 -1.66 2.51
C GLY A 471 -20.74 -0.85 2.51
N HIS A 472 -20.04 -0.78 1.38
CA HIS A 472 -18.87 0.10 1.24
C HIS A 472 -19.23 1.58 1.35
N TRP A 473 -20.36 1.96 0.79
CA TRP A 473 -20.88 3.33 0.93
C TRP A 473 -21.28 3.64 2.37
N SER A 474 -22.09 2.76 2.98
CA SER A 474 -22.60 2.93 4.35
C SER A 474 -21.46 3.08 5.37
N SER A 475 -20.41 2.27 5.22
CA SER A 475 -19.24 2.28 6.12
C SER A 475 -18.18 3.34 5.73
N SER A 476 -18.44 4.17 4.72
CA SER A 476 -17.53 5.22 4.24
C SER A 476 -16.13 4.71 3.85
N HIS A 477 -16.05 3.50 3.28
CA HIS A 477 -14.78 2.86 2.94
C HIS A 477 -13.95 3.70 1.96
N ILE A 478 -14.58 4.29 0.93
CA ILE A 478 -13.90 5.14 -0.06
C ILE A 478 -13.22 6.35 0.63
N PHE A 479 -13.91 6.99 1.57
CA PHE A 479 -13.35 8.14 2.29
C PHE A 479 -12.18 7.74 3.19
N ARG A 480 -12.30 6.60 3.92
CA ARG A 480 -11.21 6.09 4.76
C ARG A 480 -9.97 5.72 3.93
N THR A 481 -10.17 5.03 2.81
CA THR A 481 -9.10 4.71 1.85
C THR A 481 -8.48 5.97 1.25
N LEU A 482 -9.28 7.00 0.93
CA LEU A 482 -8.79 8.30 0.47
C LEU A 482 -7.90 8.96 1.54
N MET A 483 -8.33 9.01 2.80
CA MET A 483 -7.52 9.58 3.89
C MET A 483 -6.19 8.85 4.07
N LEU A 484 -6.20 7.50 4.04
CA LEU A 484 -4.96 6.71 4.12
C LEU A 484 -4.02 7.00 2.94
N SER A 485 -4.56 7.08 1.72
CA SER A 485 -3.76 7.47 0.54
C SER A 485 -3.19 8.89 0.65
N GLN A 486 -3.89 9.82 1.30
CA GLN A 486 -3.35 11.16 1.54
C GLN A 486 -2.20 11.17 2.52
N ILE A 487 -2.25 10.32 3.56
CA ILE A 487 -1.15 10.17 4.51
C ILE A 487 0.09 9.62 3.80
N GLN A 488 -0.07 8.61 2.95
CA GLN A 488 1.03 8.07 2.14
C GLN A 488 1.58 9.15 1.19
N LEU A 489 0.71 9.83 0.43
CA LEU A 489 1.12 10.85 -0.54
C LEU A 489 1.83 12.03 0.12
N PHE A 490 1.34 12.50 1.26
CA PHE A 490 2.02 13.52 2.06
C PHE A 490 3.39 13.05 2.51
N SER A 491 3.49 11.80 3.00
CA SER A 491 4.77 11.21 3.44
C SER A 491 5.78 11.14 2.29
N ILE A 492 5.34 10.78 1.08
CA ILE A 492 6.17 10.76 -0.13
C ILE A 492 6.71 12.16 -0.46
N PHE A 493 5.87 13.19 -0.53
CA PHE A 493 6.34 14.53 -0.88
C PHE A 493 7.19 15.17 0.23
N TYR A 494 6.83 14.92 1.49
CA TYR A 494 7.61 15.38 2.63
C TYR A 494 9.01 14.77 2.62
N THR A 495 9.12 13.45 2.45
CA THR A 495 10.43 12.78 2.36
C THR A 495 11.19 13.22 1.11
N PHE A 496 10.54 13.32 -0.04
CA PHE A 496 11.14 13.84 -1.29
C PHE A 496 11.77 15.24 -1.11
N SER A 497 11.16 16.11 -0.30
CA SER A 497 11.70 17.45 -0.01
C SER A 497 13.11 17.44 0.58
N HIS A 498 13.51 16.33 1.21
CA HIS A 498 14.85 16.15 1.76
C HIS A 498 15.86 15.59 0.74
N PHE A 499 15.40 14.98 -0.35
CA PHE A 499 16.26 14.35 -1.37
C PHE A 499 16.42 15.20 -2.64
N ILE A 500 15.47 16.11 -2.92
CA ILE A 500 15.44 16.90 -4.17
C ILE A 500 16.71 17.73 -4.42
N LYS A 501 17.42 18.19 -3.38
CA LYS A 501 18.66 19.00 -3.49
C LYS A 501 19.95 18.16 -3.37
N SER A 502 19.87 16.84 -3.53
CA SER A 502 21.01 15.94 -3.36
C SER A 502 21.74 15.67 -4.68
N LEU A 503 22.61 16.57 -5.13
CA LEU A 503 23.45 16.37 -6.33
C LEU A 503 24.18 15.00 -6.39
N PRO A 504 24.71 14.43 -5.28
CA PRO A 504 25.31 13.09 -5.31
C PRO A 504 24.35 11.98 -5.78
N MET A 505 23.05 12.12 -5.48
CA MET A 505 22.03 11.19 -5.97
C MET A 505 21.91 11.27 -7.50
N TYR A 506 21.79 12.48 -8.06
CA TYR A 506 21.70 12.70 -9.49
C TYR A 506 22.94 12.19 -10.24
N ARG A 507 24.13 12.51 -9.73
CA ARG A 507 25.40 12.07 -10.32
C ARG A 507 25.57 10.56 -10.35
N ALA A 508 25.07 9.86 -9.33
CA ALA A 508 25.11 8.41 -9.31
C ALA A 508 24.37 7.78 -10.51
N PHE A 509 23.39 8.48 -11.10
CA PHE A 509 22.60 8.04 -12.26
C PHE A 509 22.90 8.86 -13.53
N GLY A 510 24.09 9.45 -13.64
CA GLY A 510 24.57 10.09 -14.87
C GLY A 510 24.02 11.50 -15.14
N PHE A 511 23.51 12.18 -14.11
CA PHE A 511 23.06 13.57 -14.22
C PHE A 511 24.02 14.54 -13.52
N GLU A 512 24.48 15.56 -14.25
CA GLU A 512 25.35 16.62 -13.70
C GLU A 512 24.58 17.81 -13.11
N THR A 513 23.28 17.87 -13.37
CA THR A 513 22.36 18.86 -12.83
C THR A 513 21.24 18.17 -12.06
N GLU A 514 20.37 18.96 -11.42
CA GLU A 514 19.29 18.46 -10.56
C GLU A 514 17.89 18.69 -11.18
N PRO A 515 17.55 18.19 -12.40
CA PRO A 515 16.21 18.36 -12.93
C PRO A 515 15.17 17.78 -11.98
N VAL A 516 14.15 18.55 -11.63
CA VAL A 516 13.20 18.19 -10.57
C VAL A 516 12.46 16.90 -10.92
N MET A 517 12.06 16.73 -12.19
CA MET A 517 11.38 15.53 -12.66
C MET A 517 12.24 14.26 -12.55
N ILE A 518 13.54 14.38 -12.81
CA ILE A 518 14.48 13.26 -12.65
C ILE A 518 14.64 12.93 -11.17
N GLY A 519 14.71 13.94 -10.30
CA GLY A 519 14.72 13.75 -8.85
C GLY A 519 13.52 12.96 -8.35
N LEU A 520 12.31 13.29 -8.85
CA LEU A 520 11.09 12.56 -8.53
C LEU A 520 11.19 11.08 -8.94
N VAL A 521 11.64 10.80 -10.17
CA VAL A 521 11.80 9.41 -10.67
C VAL A 521 12.86 8.64 -9.87
N LEU A 522 14.00 9.25 -9.57
CA LEU A 522 15.03 8.62 -8.74
C LEU A 522 14.51 8.36 -7.32
N PHE A 523 13.72 9.28 -6.78
CA PHE A 523 13.12 9.13 -5.47
C PHE A 523 12.11 7.97 -5.42
N THR A 524 11.34 7.69 -6.49
CA THR A 524 10.43 6.52 -6.46
C THR A 524 11.19 5.20 -6.32
N TYR A 525 12.40 5.09 -6.90
CA TYR A 525 13.24 3.91 -6.70
C TYR A 525 13.77 3.79 -5.27
N LEU A 526 14.16 4.91 -4.64
CA LEU A 526 14.61 4.93 -3.25
C LEU A 526 13.46 4.65 -2.27
N ASN A 527 12.25 5.08 -2.60
CA ASN A 527 11.06 4.95 -1.75
C ASN A 527 10.37 3.58 -1.86
N GLN A 528 10.81 2.71 -2.77
CA GLN A 528 10.19 1.39 -3.03
C GLN A 528 9.91 0.56 -1.76
N PRO A 529 10.81 0.45 -0.76
CA PRO A 529 10.52 -0.31 0.47
C PRO A 529 9.35 0.26 1.27
N MET A 530 9.24 1.60 1.32
CA MET A 530 8.14 2.27 2.00
C MET A 530 6.83 1.99 1.27
N ASP A 531 6.84 2.05 -0.06
CA ASP A 531 5.67 1.74 -0.88
C ASP A 531 5.20 0.28 -0.73
N SER A 532 6.11 -0.70 -0.63
CA SER A 532 5.76 -2.10 -0.32
C SER A 532 5.06 -2.24 1.03
N ILE A 533 5.53 -1.53 2.07
CA ILE A 533 4.89 -1.54 3.40
C ILE A 533 3.49 -0.92 3.34
N PHE A 534 3.35 0.26 2.72
CA PHE A 534 2.06 0.90 2.57
C PHE A 534 1.09 0.05 1.74
N SER A 535 1.56 -0.59 0.67
CA SER A 535 0.75 -1.49 -0.16
C SER A 535 0.20 -2.65 0.67
N PHE A 536 1.03 -3.31 1.48
CA PHE A 536 0.60 -4.38 2.38
C PHE A 536 -0.48 -3.90 3.37
N LEU A 537 -0.27 -2.75 4.00
CA LEU A 537 -1.24 -2.16 4.94
C LEU A 537 -2.56 -1.79 4.25
N MET A 538 -2.49 -1.23 3.05
CA MET A 538 -3.66 -0.88 2.26
C MET A 538 -4.46 -2.12 1.85
N HIS A 539 -3.79 -3.21 1.44
CA HIS A 539 -4.46 -4.48 1.15
C HIS A 539 -5.10 -5.09 2.40
N TYR A 540 -4.44 -5.02 3.56
CA TYR A 540 -5.04 -5.46 4.82
C TYR A 540 -6.33 -4.68 5.15
N VAL A 541 -6.29 -3.34 5.06
CA VAL A 541 -7.47 -2.49 5.30
C VAL A 541 -8.58 -2.81 4.30
N SER A 542 -8.24 -3.00 3.02
CA SER A 542 -9.19 -3.40 1.97
C SER A 542 -9.90 -4.71 2.32
N ARG A 543 -9.16 -5.73 2.79
CA ARG A 543 -9.76 -7.01 3.20
C ARG A 543 -10.73 -6.86 4.38
N VAL A 544 -10.41 -6.00 5.35
CA VAL A 544 -11.31 -5.70 6.46
C VAL A 544 -12.59 -5.01 5.96
N HIS A 545 -12.46 -4.09 5.01
CA HIS A 545 -13.61 -3.43 4.37
C HIS A 545 -14.53 -4.44 3.66
N GLU A 546 -13.97 -5.43 2.97
CA GLU A 546 -14.76 -6.50 2.33
C GLU A 546 -15.60 -7.29 3.33
N PHE A 547 -15.01 -7.73 4.45
CA PHE A 547 -15.76 -8.43 5.49
C PHE A 547 -16.85 -7.57 6.13
N GLN A 548 -16.60 -6.26 6.29
CA GLN A 548 -17.61 -5.31 6.79
C GLN A 548 -18.77 -5.16 5.79
N ALA A 549 -18.49 -5.11 4.49
CA ALA A 549 -19.49 -5.03 3.44
C ALA A 549 -20.31 -6.34 3.32
N ASP A 550 -19.66 -7.50 3.44
CA ASP A 550 -20.34 -8.80 3.51
C ASP A 550 -21.29 -8.91 4.70
N ALA A 551 -20.83 -8.50 5.89
CA ALA A 551 -21.66 -8.46 7.09
C ALA A 551 -22.84 -7.50 6.94
N TYR A 552 -22.65 -6.36 6.27
CA TYR A 552 -23.71 -5.41 5.98
C TYR A 552 -24.78 -5.99 5.05
N ALA A 553 -24.38 -6.63 3.95
CA ALA A 553 -25.30 -7.31 3.03
C ALA A 553 -26.09 -8.42 3.72
N LYS A 554 -25.42 -9.21 4.57
CA LYS A 554 -26.06 -10.22 5.41
C LYS A 554 -27.11 -9.62 6.34
N LYS A 555 -26.79 -8.52 7.03
CA LYS A 555 -27.73 -7.81 7.92
C LYS A 555 -28.99 -7.32 7.19
N LEU A 556 -28.88 -7.03 5.89
CA LEU A 556 -30.03 -6.66 5.05
C LEU A 556 -30.89 -7.85 4.62
N GLY A 557 -30.49 -9.08 4.92
CA GLY A 557 -31.18 -10.32 4.57
C GLY A 557 -30.65 -11.01 3.31
N TYR A 558 -29.55 -10.53 2.72
CA TYR A 558 -29.00 -11.06 1.46
C TYR A 558 -27.87 -12.08 1.67
N GLY A 559 -27.72 -12.66 2.86
CA GLY A 559 -26.59 -13.54 3.20
C GLY A 559 -26.45 -14.74 2.26
N GLU A 560 -27.53 -15.49 2.03
CA GLU A 560 -27.50 -16.68 1.17
C GLU A 560 -27.39 -16.32 -0.33
N ASP A 561 -28.11 -15.29 -0.78
CA ASP A 561 -28.00 -14.79 -2.16
C ASP A 561 -26.58 -14.27 -2.46
N LEU A 562 -25.92 -13.63 -1.47
CA LEU A 562 -24.54 -13.16 -1.60
C LEU A 562 -23.57 -14.33 -1.70
N LYS A 563 -23.73 -15.39 -0.89
CA LYS A 563 -22.91 -16.60 -1.01
C LYS A 563 -23.03 -17.20 -2.41
N SER A 564 -24.25 -17.40 -2.90
CA SER A 564 -24.51 -17.91 -4.25
C SER A 564 -23.87 -17.02 -5.32
N GLY A 565 -24.06 -15.70 -5.22
CA GLY A 565 -23.46 -14.72 -6.12
C GLY A 565 -21.94 -14.77 -6.15
N LEU A 566 -21.28 -14.81 -4.98
CA LEU A 566 -19.82 -14.90 -4.86
C LEU A 566 -19.27 -16.19 -5.47
N ILE A 567 -19.95 -17.33 -5.25
CA ILE A 567 -19.57 -18.61 -5.84
C ILE A 567 -19.67 -18.54 -7.36
N LYS A 568 -20.77 -17.98 -7.90
CA LYS A 568 -20.95 -17.82 -9.35
C LYS A 568 -19.91 -16.87 -9.96
N LEU A 569 -19.59 -15.74 -9.33
CA LEU A 569 -18.53 -14.83 -9.79
C LEU A 569 -17.18 -15.54 -9.84
N ASN A 570 -16.83 -16.23 -8.75
CA ASN A 570 -15.56 -16.91 -8.66
C ASN A 570 -15.45 -18.01 -9.73
N LYS A 571 -16.50 -18.83 -9.89
CA LYS A 571 -16.59 -19.87 -10.91
C LYS A 571 -16.48 -19.31 -12.33
N LYS A 572 -17.22 -18.24 -12.64
CA LYS A 572 -17.20 -17.62 -13.98
C LYS A 572 -15.87 -16.93 -14.29
N ASN A 573 -15.19 -16.37 -13.29
CA ASN A 573 -13.89 -15.73 -13.46
C ASN A 573 -12.71 -16.70 -13.30
N LEU A 574 -12.95 -18.01 -13.13
CA LEU A 574 -11.93 -19.01 -12.81
C LEU A 574 -11.02 -18.56 -11.66
N GLY A 575 -11.63 -18.01 -10.61
CA GLY A 575 -10.95 -17.53 -9.42
C GLY A 575 -10.27 -18.67 -8.67
N ASN A 576 -9.13 -18.37 -8.05
CA ASN A 576 -8.42 -19.34 -7.22
C ASN A 576 -9.20 -19.58 -5.91
N LEU A 577 -9.50 -20.85 -5.62
CA LEU A 577 -10.26 -21.26 -4.43
C LEU A 577 -9.40 -21.41 -3.18
N ILE A 578 -8.12 -21.77 -3.35
CA ILE A 578 -7.22 -22.13 -2.25
C ILE A 578 -5.87 -21.42 -2.43
N PRO A 579 -5.81 -20.08 -2.35
CA PRO A 579 -4.54 -19.35 -2.44
C PRO A 579 -3.59 -19.66 -1.29
N ASP A 580 -2.31 -19.41 -1.51
CA ASP A 580 -1.29 -19.47 -0.48
C ASP A 580 -1.51 -18.31 0.49
N SER A 581 -1.46 -18.61 1.78
CA SER A 581 -1.77 -17.64 2.84
C SER A 581 -0.84 -16.41 2.83
N TRP A 582 0.43 -16.56 2.47
CA TRP A 582 1.37 -15.43 2.44
C TRP A 582 1.16 -14.62 1.17
N TYR A 583 0.97 -15.31 0.05
CA TYR A 583 0.64 -14.65 -1.21
C TYR A 583 -0.67 -13.85 -1.12
N SER A 584 -1.75 -14.43 -0.60
CA SER A 584 -3.03 -13.72 -0.44
C SER A 584 -2.93 -12.57 0.57
N ALA A 585 -2.19 -12.76 1.67
CA ALA A 585 -1.98 -11.70 2.66
C ALA A 585 -1.26 -10.47 2.08
N TYR A 586 -0.34 -10.66 1.14
CA TYR A 586 0.41 -9.56 0.54
C TYR A 586 -0.24 -8.99 -0.72
N HIS A 587 -0.78 -9.81 -1.63
CA HIS A 587 -1.26 -9.35 -2.95
C HIS A 587 -2.78 -9.15 -3.03
N TYR A 588 -3.59 -9.84 -2.22
CA TYR A 588 -5.04 -9.78 -2.40
C TYR A 588 -5.64 -8.61 -1.62
N SER A 589 -6.30 -7.71 -2.37
CA SER A 589 -7.16 -6.65 -1.83
C SER A 589 -8.51 -7.18 -1.34
N HIS A 590 -8.93 -8.36 -1.80
CA HIS A 590 -10.14 -9.06 -1.37
C HIS A 590 -9.78 -10.37 -0.67
N PRO A 591 -10.43 -10.74 0.45
CA PRO A 591 -10.19 -12.03 1.07
C PRO A 591 -10.55 -13.17 0.10
N PRO A 592 -9.85 -14.33 0.20
CA PRO A 592 -10.23 -15.54 -0.52
C PRO A 592 -11.72 -15.87 -0.37
N VAL A 593 -12.35 -16.37 -1.44
CA VAL A 593 -13.80 -16.61 -1.45
C VAL A 593 -14.27 -17.51 -0.31
N VAL A 594 -13.47 -18.54 0.02
CA VAL A 594 -13.78 -19.47 1.13
C VAL A 594 -13.87 -18.73 2.46
N GLU A 595 -12.93 -17.82 2.74
CA GLU A 595 -12.93 -17.02 3.98
C GLU A 595 -14.17 -16.11 4.06
N ARG A 596 -14.59 -15.53 2.93
CA ARG A 596 -15.81 -14.71 2.86
C ARG A 596 -17.07 -15.54 3.12
N LEU A 597 -17.18 -16.72 2.49
CA LEU A 597 -18.32 -17.62 2.68
C LEU A 597 -18.43 -18.11 4.13
N GLU A 598 -17.31 -18.45 4.76
CA GLU A 598 -17.26 -18.79 6.19
C GLU A 598 -17.71 -17.62 7.07
N ALA A 599 -17.23 -16.40 6.81
CA ALA A 599 -17.62 -15.22 7.56
C ALA A 599 -19.12 -14.93 7.44
N ILE A 600 -19.70 -15.04 6.24
CA ILE A 600 -21.15 -14.88 6.03
C ILE A 600 -21.91 -16.02 6.72
N GLY A 601 -21.37 -17.24 6.74
CA GLY A 601 -21.99 -18.43 7.32
C GLY A 601 -22.06 -18.49 8.85
N LYS A 602 -21.23 -17.72 9.57
CA LYS A 602 -21.26 -17.69 11.06
C LYS A 602 -22.58 -17.09 11.56
N THR A 603 -23.35 -17.79 12.38
CA THR A 603 -24.48 -17.19 13.11
C THR A 603 -23.96 -16.10 14.06
N GLU A 604 -24.70 -14.99 14.18
CA GLU A 604 -24.33 -13.85 15.06
C GLU A 604 -24.13 -14.26 16.52
#